data_AF-A0A7Y3BCH2-F1
#
_entry.id   AF-A0A7Y3BCH2-F1
#
_cell.length_a   1.000
_cell.length_b   1.000
_cell.length_c   1.000
_cell.angle_alpha   90.00
_cell.angle_beta   90.00
_cell.angle_gamma   90.00
#
_symmetry.space_group_name_H-M   'P 1'
#
loop_
_entity.id
_entity.type
_entity.pdbx_description
1 polymer ?
#
loop_
_entity_poly.entity_id
_entity_poly.type
_entity_poly.pdbx_seq_one_letter_code
_entity_poly.pdbx_strand_id
1 'polypeptide(L)'
;AFEPLLMKDWIKPGTHIACMGTDTKGKMEVDEALVAAATVFTDEVAQSISIGEAQHAIASGALAEADITPIGNVINGDHPGRTSDDEVTLFDGTGVGLQDLAVASVAARLAAESGEAIRVAL
;
A
#
# COMPACT_ATOMS: atom_id res chain seq x y z
N ALA A 1 -5.91 -13.00 4.05
CA ALA A 1 -6.64 -14.29 4.03
C ALA A 1 -6.77 -14.74 2.58
N PHE A 2 -7.46 -15.84 2.24
CA PHE A 2 -7.78 -16.21 0.84
C PHE A 2 -9.27 -15.96 0.50
N GLU A 3 -9.92 -15.19 1.36
CA GLU A 3 -11.30 -14.74 1.25
C GLU A 3 -11.38 -13.34 1.87
N PRO A 4 -12.31 -12.47 1.44
CA PRO A 4 -12.38 -11.10 1.93
C PRO A 4 -12.82 -11.09 3.40
N LEU A 5 -12.10 -10.35 4.23
CA LEU A 5 -12.41 -10.16 5.64
C LEU A 5 -13.26 -8.91 5.87
N LEU A 6 -13.22 -7.95 4.95
CA LEU A 6 -14.04 -6.74 4.94
C LEU A 6 -14.80 -6.63 3.62
N MET A 7 -16.12 -6.50 3.73
CA MET A 7 -17.01 -6.35 2.57
C MET A 7 -17.26 -4.87 2.28
N LYS A 8 -17.47 -4.54 1.00
CA LYS A 8 -17.77 -3.17 0.55
C LYS A 8 -18.90 -2.52 1.35
N ASP A 9 -20.00 -3.24 1.54
CA ASP A 9 -21.22 -2.71 2.16
C ASP A 9 -21.06 -2.37 3.65
N TRP A 10 -19.94 -2.74 4.27
CA TRP A 10 -19.66 -2.42 5.67
C TRP A 10 -18.98 -1.06 5.83
N ILE A 11 -18.42 -0.53 4.73
CA ILE A 11 -17.58 0.66 4.75
C ILE A 11 -18.45 1.91 4.57
N LYS A 12 -18.28 2.85 5.50
CA LYS A 12 -18.95 4.15 5.44
C LYS A 12 -18.20 5.11 4.52
N PRO A 13 -18.90 6.10 3.91
CA PRO A 13 -18.24 7.22 3.25
C PRO A 13 -17.18 7.87 4.16
N GLY A 14 -16.09 8.33 3.56
CA GLY A 14 -14.99 8.98 4.26
C GLY A 14 -13.96 8.06 4.90
N THR A 15 -14.17 6.74 4.86
CA THR A 15 -13.24 5.79 5.48
C THR A 15 -11.91 5.73 4.72
N HIS A 16 -10.81 5.74 5.46
CA HIS A 16 -9.50 5.33 4.94
C HIS A 16 -9.19 3.90 5.41
N ILE A 17 -8.69 3.08 4.49
CA ILE A 17 -8.30 1.69 4.73
C ILE A 17 -6.84 1.53 4.33
N ALA A 18 -6.04 0.94 5.22
CA ALA A 18 -4.66 0.57 4.92
C ALA A 18 -4.57 -0.96 4.95
N CYS A 19 -4.45 -1.56 3.77
CA CYS A 19 -4.25 -2.99 3.55
C CYS A 19 -2.75 -3.27 3.53
N MET A 20 -2.30 -4.19 4.37
CA MET A 20 -0.88 -4.48 4.60
C MET A 20 -0.57 -5.98 4.61
N GLY A 21 -1.60 -6.83 4.59
CA GLY A 21 -1.48 -8.27 4.78
C GLY A 21 -1.39 -9.09 3.48
N THR A 22 -1.64 -8.46 2.33
CA THR A 22 -1.66 -9.13 1.02
C THR A 22 -0.30 -9.01 0.34
N ASP A 23 0.44 -10.12 0.34
CA ASP A 23 1.84 -10.23 -0.12
C ASP A 23 2.05 -11.39 -1.12
N THR A 24 0.96 -12.02 -1.57
CA THR A 24 1.03 -13.21 -2.41
C THR A 24 -0.21 -13.39 -3.28
N LYS A 25 -0.05 -14.14 -4.36
CA LYS A 25 -1.15 -14.44 -5.28
C LYS A 25 -2.31 -15.14 -4.58
N GLY A 26 -3.51 -14.65 -4.83
CA GLY A 26 -4.74 -15.19 -4.27
C GLY A 26 -5.09 -14.68 -2.89
N LYS A 27 -4.14 -14.08 -2.14
CA LYS A 27 -4.48 -13.43 -0.88
C LYS A 27 -5.32 -12.17 -1.12
N MET A 28 -6.17 -11.86 -0.15
CA MET A 28 -6.96 -10.64 -0.05
C MET A 28 -7.30 -10.39 1.43
N GLU A 29 -7.45 -9.12 1.79
CA GLU A 29 -8.01 -8.67 3.06
C GLU A 29 -9.41 -8.09 2.88
N VAL A 30 -9.69 -7.50 1.72
CA VAL A 30 -10.95 -6.84 1.42
C VAL A 30 -11.58 -7.36 0.12
N ASP A 31 -12.88 -7.14 0.01
CA ASP A 31 -13.65 -7.42 -1.19
C ASP A 31 -13.12 -6.62 -2.41
N GLU A 32 -12.99 -7.26 -3.58
CA GLU A 32 -12.56 -6.59 -4.81
C GLU A 32 -13.50 -5.43 -5.19
N ALA A 33 -14.79 -5.54 -4.85
CA ALA A 33 -15.76 -4.46 -5.07
C ALA A 33 -15.51 -3.26 -4.15
N LEU A 34 -14.82 -3.44 -3.02
CA LEU A 34 -14.36 -2.34 -2.17
C LEU A 34 -13.12 -1.68 -2.78
N VAL A 35 -12.17 -2.46 -3.29
CA VAL A 35 -10.98 -1.92 -3.98
C VAL A 35 -11.40 -1.08 -5.18
N ALA A 36 -12.30 -1.59 -6.02
CA ALA A 36 -12.80 -0.88 -7.19
C ALA A 36 -13.66 0.37 -6.86
N ALA A 37 -14.20 0.47 -5.64
CA ALA A 37 -15.01 1.61 -5.20
C ALA A 37 -14.21 2.70 -4.47
N ALA A 38 -12.95 2.43 -4.13
CA ALA A 38 -12.07 3.36 -3.42
C ALA A 38 -11.10 4.06 -4.39
N THR A 39 -10.58 5.23 -4.00
CA THR A 39 -9.36 5.77 -4.61
C THR A 39 -8.17 4.96 -4.07
N VAL A 40 -7.50 4.23 -4.96
CA VAL A 40 -6.43 3.28 -4.60
C VAL A 40 -5.06 3.95 -4.69
N PHE A 41 -4.35 3.91 -3.58
CA PHE A 41 -2.94 4.28 -3.46
C PHE A 41 -2.10 3.03 -3.17
N THR A 42 -0.86 2.99 -3.65
CA THR A 42 0.05 1.87 -3.36
C THR A 42 1.49 2.33 -3.21
N ASP A 43 2.36 1.49 -2.67
CA ASP A 43 3.80 1.70 -2.69
C ASP A 43 4.42 1.38 -4.07
N GLU A 44 4.07 0.25 -4.67
CA GLU A 44 4.54 -0.19 -5.98
C GLU A 44 3.39 -0.83 -6.81
N VAL A 45 3.03 -0.17 -7.91
CA VAL A 45 1.91 -0.58 -8.78
C VAL A 45 2.11 -2.00 -9.30
N ALA A 46 3.31 -2.34 -9.76
CA ALA A 46 3.58 -3.66 -10.30
C ALA A 46 3.37 -4.79 -9.27
N GLN A 47 3.64 -4.52 -7.98
CA GLN A 47 3.39 -5.47 -6.90
C GLN A 47 1.91 -5.50 -6.51
N SER A 48 1.28 -4.33 -6.37
CA SER A 48 -0.15 -4.19 -6.07
C SER A 48 -1.04 -5.03 -7.01
N ILE A 49 -0.81 -4.92 -8.32
CA ILE A 49 -1.63 -5.64 -9.32
C ILE A 49 -1.31 -7.13 -9.45
N SER A 50 -0.16 -7.60 -8.94
CA SER A 50 0.30 -8.97 -9.16
C SER A 50 0.24 -9.87 -7.93
N ILE A 51 0.45 -9.29 -6.74
CA ILE A 51 0.49 -9.99 -5.45
C ILE A 51 -0.17 -9.21 -4.31
N GLY A 52 -0.54 -7.94 -4.51
CA GLY A 52 -1.19 -7.07 -3.53
C GLY A 52 -2.72 -7.13 -3.56
N GLU A 53 -3.36 -6.18 -2.89
CA GLU A 53 -4.82 -6.10 -2.76
C GLU A 53 -5.53 -5.86 -4.10
N ALA A 54 -4.92 -5.13 -5.03
CA ALA A 54 -5.54 -4.80 -6.32
C ALA A 54 -5.61 -5.96 -7.32
N GLN A 55 -4.90 -7.08 -7.08
CA GLN A 55 -4.75 -8.17 -8.05
C GLN A 55 -6.08 -8.74 -8.58
N HIS A 56 -7.10 -8.84 -7.71
CA HIS A 56 -8.40 -9.42 -8.08
C HIS A 56 -9.25 -8.44 -8.87
N ALA A 57 -9.28 -7.16 -8.45
CA ALA A 57 -9.99 -6.10 -9.15
C ALA A 57 -9.41 -5.84 -10.56
N ILE A 58 -8.09 -5.96 -10.72
CA ILE A 58 -7.42 -5.91 -12.03
C ILE A 58 -7.79 -7.13 -12.87
N ALA A 59 -7.74 -8.33 -12.29
CA ALA A 59 -8.05 -9.57 -13.01
C ALA A 59 -9.52 -9.65 -13.48
N SER A 60 -10.46 -9.10 -12.71
CA SER A 60 -11.88 -9.01 -13.08
C SER A 60 -12.19 -7.85 -14.02
N GLY A 61 -11.25 -6.91 -14.22
CA GLY A 61 -11.44 -5.71 -15.02
C GLY A 61 -12.28 -4.63 -14.33
N ALA A 62 -12.52 -4.77 -13.01
CA ALA A 62 -13.23 -3.78 -12.21
C ALA A 62 -12.38 -2.53 -11.91
N LEU A 63 -11.06 -2.64 -12.04
CA LEU A 63 -10.09 -1.56 -11.88
C LEU A 63 -9.06 -1.63 -13.01
N ALA A 64 -8.63 -0.50 -13.56
CA ALA A 64 -7.51 -0.45 -14.48
C ALA A 64 -6.21 -0.08 -13.75
N GLU A 65 -5.06 -0.52 -14.27
CA GLU A 65 -3.74 -0.16 -13.71
C GLU A 65 -3.55 1.37 -13.61
N ALA A 66 -4.08 2.12 -14.58
CA ALA A 66 -4.02 3.57 -14.62
C ALA A 66 -4.82 4.27 -13.51
N ASP A 67 -5.74 3.56 -12.84
CA ASP A 67 -6.54 4.09 -11.73
C ASP A 67 -5.82 3.96 -10.37
N ILE A 68 -4.68 3.28 -10.33
CA ILE A 68 -3.88 3.08 -9.12
C ILE A 68 -2.78 4.13 -9.06
N THR A 69 -2.73 4.89 -7.96
CA THR A 69 -1.76 5.97 -7.79
C THR A 69 -0.63 5.57 -6.83
N PRO A 70 0.65 5.65 -7.24
CA PRO A 70 1.76 5.52 -6.29
C PRO A 70 1.67 6.58 -5.19
N ILE A 71 1.84 6.20 -3.92
CA ILE A 71 1.76 7.13 -2.78
C ILE A 71 2.81 8.24 -2.86
N GLY A 72 3.93 7.97 -3.53
CA GLY A 72 4.95 8.98 -3.86
C GLY A 72 4.39 10.18 -4.62
N ASN A 73 3.40 9.99 -5.51
CA ASN A 73 2.78 11.09 -6.24
C ASN A 73 2.01 12.02 -5.30
N VAL A 74 1.37 11.48 -4.25
CA VAL A 74 0.69 12.29 -3.24
C VAL A 74 1.72 13.04 -2.39
N ILE A 75 2.79 12.37 -1.97
CA ILE A 75 3.88 12.98 -1.16
C ILE A 75 4.56 14.12 -1.92
N ASN A 76 4.75 13.97 -3.23
CA ASN A 76 5.39 14.97 -4.09
C ASN A 76 4.45 16.10 -4.52
N GLY A 77 3.13 15.95 -4.29
CA GLY A 77 2.12 16.92 -4.73
C GLY A 77 1.68 16.77 -6.20
N ASP A 78 2.09 15.69 -6.88
CA ASP A 78 1.68 15.36 -8.24
C ASP A 78 0.25 14.78 -8.29
N HIS A 79 -0.29 14.37 -7.14
CA HIS A 79 -1.68 13.96 -6.95
C HIS A 79 -2.24 14.61 -5.67
N PRO A 80 -3.49 15.12 -5.66
CA PRO A 80 -4.07 15.82 -4.51
C PRO A 80 -4.32 14.93 -3.28
N GLY A 81 -4.20 13.61 -3.44
CA GLY A 81 -4.60 12.63 -2.42
C GLY A 81 -6.12 12.56 -2.33
N ARG A 82 -6.65 12.64 -1.10
CA ARG A 82 -8.09 12.71 -0.83
C ARG A 82 -8.66 14.05 -1.30
N THR A 83 -9.79 14.01 -1.99
CA THR A 83 -10.46 15.17 -2.60
C THR A 83 -11.81 15.50 -1.97
N SER A 84 -12.40 14.61 -1.17
CA SER A 84 -13.62 14.91 -0.40
C SER A 84 -13.73 14.16 0.93
N ASP A 85 -14.58 14.66 1.82
CA ASP A 85 -14.84 14.06 3.14
C ASP A 85 -15.55 12.70 3.03
N ASP A 86 -16.31 12.47 1.95
CA ASP A 86 -17.06 11.22 1.72
C ASP A 86 -16.25 10.18 0.93
N GLU A 87 -15.09 10.55 0.38
CA GLU A 87 -14.26 9.65 -0.41
C GLU A 87 -13.79 8.44 0.41
N VAL A 88 -13.83 7.24 -0.15
CA VAL A 88 -13.16 6.09 0.44
C VAL A 88 -11.77 6.01 -0.18
N THR A 89 -10.72 5.97 0.65
CA THR A 89 -9.35 5.82 0.16
C THR A 89 -8.75 4.52 0.67
N LEU A 90 -8.10 3.77 -0.21
CA LEU A 90 -7.45 2.51 0.11
C LEU A 90 -5.95 2.64 -0.16
N PHE A 91 -5.12 2.26 0.81
CA PHE A 91 -3.69 2.07 0.59
C PHE A 91 -3.38 0.58 0.55
N ASP A 92 -2.82 0.09 -0.56
CA ASP A 92 -2.34 -1.26 -0.77
C ASP A 92 -0.82 -1.28 -0.60
N GLY A 93 -0.36 -1.65 0.60
CA GLY A 93 1.06 -1.69 0.96
C GLY A 93 1.63 -3.10 0.82
N THR A 94 2.50 -3.30 -0.17
CA THR A 94 3.14 -4.61 -0.45
C THR A 94 4.54 -4.74 0.17
N GLY A 95 5.15 -3.63 0.55
CA GLY A 95 6.51 -3.54 1.09
C GLY A 95 7.56 -3.44 -0.02
N VAL A 96 8.34 -2.36 0.01
CA VAL A 96 9.41 -2.11 -0.98
C VAL A 96 10.76 -2.04 -0.26
N GLY A 97 11.75 -2.82 -0.71
CA GLY A 97 13.07 -2.87 -0.07
C GLY A 97 13.82 -1.52 0.00
N LEU A 98 13.42 -0.54 -0.81
CA LEU A 98 13.89 0.84 -0.70
C LEU A 98 13.50 1.47 0.65
N GLN A 99 12.31 1.18 1.17
CA GLN A 99 11.82 1.66 2.46
C GLN A 99 12.68 1.08 3.59
N ASP A 100 12.99 -0.23 3.52
CA ASP A 100 13.87 -0.89 4.48
C ASP A 100 15.27 -0.27 4.48
N LEU A 101 15.84 -0.06 3.29
CA LEU A 101 17.17 0.55 3.16
C LEU A 101 17.20 1.99 3.70
N ALA A 102 16.15 2.77 3.46
CA ALA A 102 16.04 4.14 3.97
C ALA A 102 16.07 4.15 5.50
N VAL A 103 15.29 3.27 6.15
CA VAL A 103 15.27 3.15 7.62
C VAL A 103 16.59 2.59 8.15
N ALA A 104 17.16 1.57 7.50
CA ALA A 104 18.43 0.97 7.89
C ALA A 104 19.59 1.97 7.83
N SER A 105 19.63 2.83 6.82
CA SER A 105 20.62 3.90 6.69
C SER A 105 20.53 4.89 7.85
N VAL A 106 19.32 5.31 8.21
CA VAL A 106 19.08 6.21 9.36
C VAL A 106 19.49 5.53 10.67
N ALA A 107 19.07 4.28 10.89
CA ALA A 107 19.39 3.53 12.10
C ALA A 107 20.90 3.32 12.25
N ALA A 108 21.60 2.92 11.18
CA ALA A 108 23.05 2.73 11.19
C ALA A 108 23.80 4.04 11.49
N ARG A 109 23.35 5.16 10.91
CA ARG A 109 23.93 6.48 11.19
C ARG A 109 23.74 6.88 12.65
N LEU A 110 22.53 6.74 13.19
CA LEU A 110 22.23 7.07 14.59
C LEU A 110 23.02 6.19 15.57
N ALA A 111 23.18 4.90 15.29
CA ALA A 111 23.99 4.00 16.10
C ALA A 111 25.48 4.40 16.08
N ALA A 112 25.99 4.89 14.95
CA ALA A 112 27.36 5.40 14.86
C ALA A 112 27.55 6.72 15.61
N GLU A 113 26.59 7.65 15.52
CA GLU A 113 26.60 8.95 16.20
C GLU A 113 26.48 8.82 17.74
N SER A 114 25.70 7.84 18.22
CA SER A 114 25.49 7.57 19.64
C SER A 114 26.58 6.70 20.29
N GLY A 115 27.46 6.10 19.49
CA GLY A 115 28.48 5.17 19.98
C GLY A 115 27.97 3.75 20.31
N GLU A 116 26.74 3.42 19.90
CA GLU A 116 26.13 2.09 20.08
C GLU A 116 26.55 1.08 19.00
N ALA A 117 27.16 1.55 17.90
CA ALA A 117 27.61 0.69 16.81
C ALA A 117 28.88 -0.14 17.16
N ILE A 118 28.83 -1.44 16.90
CA ILE A 118 29.97 -2.35 17.01
C ILE A 118 30.60 -2.54 15.62
N ARG A 119 31.89 -2.25 15.48
CA ARG A 119 32.64 -2.53 14.24
C ARG A 119 33.19 -3.95 14.27
N VAL A 120 32.92 -4.71 13.22
CA VAL A 120 33.42 -6.08 13.03
C VAL A 120 34.23 -6.12 11.73
N ALA A 121 35.42 -6.73 11.77
CA ALA A 121 36.20 -7.02 10.57
C ALA A 121 35.67 -8.31 9.93
N LEU A 122 35.42 -8.27 8.62
CA LEU A 122 35.01 -9.42 7.82
C LEU A 122 36.24 -10.22 7.36
#